data_AF-A0A1C6E7E4-F1
#
_entry.id   AF-A0A1C6E7E4-F1
#
_cell.length_a   1.000
_cell.length_b   1.000
_cell.length_c   1.000
_cell.angle_alpha   90.00
_cell.angle_beta   90.00
_cell.angle_gamma   90.00
#
_symmetry.space_group_name_H-M   'P 1'
#
loop_
_entity.id
_entity.type
_entity.pdbx_description
1 polymer ?
#
loop_
_entity_poly.entity_id
_entity_poly.type
_entity_poly.pdbx_seq_one_letter_code
_entity_poly.pdbx_strand_id
1 'polypeptide(L)'
;MEKSFACFRWQDSNELKGLENGKEYTIYQRLKETDEYCASEYATITYTFEAGEHEFSDEYTVDRPATSKEEGIKSRYCKHCDEVTDITVIPKLKTGWKNIDGKWYYLDADGVMLTSKWIRTNNKWYYLDKDGVMQTSKWIAGKYYVKADGTMAVSEWVDNDRYYVGSDGKWIKNYKN
;
A
#
# COMPACT_ATOMS: atom_id res chain seq x y z
N MET A 1 -9.70 54.78 4.97
CA MET A 1 -10.26 53.41 4.91
C MET A 1 -10.30 52.88 6.33
N GLU A 2 -11.50 52.80 6.88
CA GLU A 2 -11.77 52.33 8.24
C GLU A 2 -11.25 50.91 8.42
N LYS A 3 -10.31 50.71 9.34
CA LYS A 3 -10.00 49.37 9.83
C LYS A 3 -11.01 49.09 10.93
N SER A 4 -11.97 48.22 10.64
CA SER A 4 -12.90 47.67 11.62
C SER A 4 -12.11 47.00 12.75
N PHE A 5 -12.29 47.49 13.97
CA PHE A 5 -11.64 46.94 15.16
C PHE A 5 -12.52 45.81 15.73
N ALA A 6 -12.05 44.58 15.67
CA ALA A 6 -12.63 43.48 16.44
C ALA A 6 -11.86 43.36 17.77
N CYS A 7 -12.57 43.53 18.87
CA CYS A 7 -12.03 43.37 20.22
C CYS A 7 -11.95 41.87 20.53
N PHE A 8 -10.77 41.26 20.37
CA PHE A 8 -10.57 39.86 20.72
C PHE A 8 -10.37 39.73 22.24
N ARG A 9 -11.31 39.06 22.89
CA ARG A 9 -11.27 38.66 24.31
C ARG A 9 -10.35 37.44 24.43
N TRP A 10 -9.46 37.44 25.43
CA TRP A 10 -8.69 36.30 25.95
C TRP A 10 -8.60 35.08 25.00
N GLN A 11 -7.51 34.99 24.21
CA GLN A 11 -7.27 33.80 23.41
C GLN A 11 -6.69 32.71 24.32
N ASP A 12 -7.51 31.72 24.65
CA ASP A 12 -7.08 30.47 25.23
C ASP A 12 -5.97 29.85 24.36
N SER A 13 -5.02 29.13 24.97
CA SER A 13 -3.89 28.44 24.31
C SER A 13 -4.26 27.44 23.21
N ASN A 14 -5.55 27.24 22.96
CA ASN A 14 -6.11 26.36 21.93
C ASN A 14 -6.20 26.99 20.52
N GLU A 15 -5.98 28.29 20.34
CA GLU A 15 -6.07 28.97 19.02
C GLU A 15 -4.73 29.13 18.27
N LEU A 16 -3.60 28.70 18.82
CA LEU A 16 -2.28 28.77 18.14
C LEU A 16 -2.09 27.71 17.04
N LYS A 17 -3.16 27.02 16.63
CA LYS A 17 -3.12 26.08 15.50
C LYS A 17 -3.08 26.86 14.19
N GLY A 18 -2.00 26.71 13.42
CA GLY A 18 -1.87 27.29 12.07
C GLY A 18 -0.87 28.44 11.93
N LEU A 19 -0.01 28.67 12.92
CA LEU A 19 1.14 29.57 12.76
C LEU A 19 2.21 28.90 11.88
N GLU A 20 2.71 29.63 10.88
CA GLU A 20 3.72 29.17 9.94
C GLU A 20 5.12 29.55 10.41
N ASN A 21 6.09 28.66 10.17
CA ASN A 21 7.47 28.85 10.58
C ASN A 21 8.10 30.13 9.98
N GLY A 22 8.86 30.86 10.80
CA GLY A 22 9.59 32.06 10.39
C GLY A 22 8.74 33.31 10.17
N LYS A 23 7.44 33.27 10.49
CA LYS A 23 6.57 34.44 10.45
C LYS A 23 6.51 35.13 11.82
N GLU A 24 6.60 36.45 11.81
CA GLU A 24 6.40 37.27 13.00
C GLU A 24 4.90 37.46 13.24
N TYR A 25 4.48 37.25 14.48
CA TYR A 25 3.11 37.47 14.91
C TYR A 25 3.08 38.55 15.99
N THR A 26 2.20 39.51 15.81
CA THR A 26 1.96 40.58 16.79
C THR A 26 0.71 40.27 17.58
N ILE A 27 0.86 40.01 18.88
CA ILE A 27 -0.27 39.78 19.79
C ILE A 27 -0.43 41.02 20.66
N TYR A 28 -1.65 41.56 20.70
CA TYR A 28 -1.98 42.73 21.52
C TYR A 28 -2.58 42.25 22.85
N GLN A 29 -1.83 42.38 23.95
CA GLN A 29 -2.33 42.07 25.29
C GLN A 29 -2.87 43.35 25.94
N ARG A 30 -4.13 43.33 26.40
CA ARG A 30 -4.72 44.44 27.15
C ARG A 30 -4.18 44.43 28.58
N LEU A 31 -3.48 45.49 28.98
CA LEU A 31 -2.68 45.50 30.22
C LEU A 31 -3.46 45.86 31.50
N LYS A 32 -4.69 46.39 31.43
CA LYS A 32 -5.62 46.59 32.56
C LYS A 32 -6.98 47.09 32.06
N GLU A 33 -8.04 46.75 32.78
CA GLU A 33 -9.28 47.54 32.81
C GLU A 33 -9.14 48.51 33.99
N THR A 34 -8.96 49.80 33.71
CA THR A 34 -9.09 50.84 34.73
C THR A 34 -10.10 51.86 34.24
N ASP A 35 -11.19 51.99 35.01
CA ASP A 35 -12.23 53.00 34.85
C ASP A 35 -11.64 54.38 35.07
N GLU A 36 -11.22 55.05 33.99
CA GLU A 36 -11.29 56.50 33.77
C GLU A 36 -10.43 56.86 32.56
N TYR A 37 -11.11 57.18 31.46
CA TYR A 37 -10.67 58.10 30.40
C TYR A 37 -9.16 58.19 30.15
N CYS A 38 -8.47 57.11 29.75
CA CYS A 38 -7.08 57.19 29.29
C CYS A 38 -6.71 56.07 28.33
N ALA A 39 -5.76 56.40 27.46
CA ALA A 39 -5.26 55.64 26.33
C ALA A 39 -5.14 54.13 26.62
N SER A 40 -5.61 53.32 25.67
CA SER A 40 -5.28 51.90 25.67
C SER A 40 -3.80 51.77 25.35
N GLU A 41 -2.98 51.66 26.40
CA GLU A 41 -1.61 51.22 26.25
C GLU A 41 -1.65 49.74 25.84
N TYR A 42 -1.48 49.50 24.55
CA TYR A 42 -1.19 48.19 24.04
C TYR A 42 0.32 48.00 24.12
N ALA A 43 0.77 47.03 24.90
CA ALA A 43 2.13 46.52 24.69
C ALA A 43 2.11 45.68 23.42
N THR A 44 2.93 46.07 22.45
CA THR A 44 3.29 45.22 21.33
C THR A 44 4.36 44.26 21.82
N ILE A 45 4.01 42.99 21.95
CA ILE A 45 4.99 41.95 22.25
C ILE A 45 5.20 41.16 20.96
N THR A 46 6.41 41.22 20.42
CA THR A 46 6.83 40.41 19.28
C THR A 46 7.36 39.08 19.83
N TYR A 47 6.71 37.98 19.44
CA TYR A 47 7.22 36.64 19.71
C TYR A 47 7.75 36.07 18.39
N THR A 48 9.01 35.64 18.41
CA THR A 48 9.57 34.80 17.35
C THR A 48 9.47 33.37 17.85
N PHE A 49 8.59 32.58 17.22
CA PHE A 49 8.56 31.15 17.45
C PHE A 49 9.60 30.52 16.53
N GLU A 50 10.71 30.06 17.10
CA GLU A 50 11.55 29.10 16.39
C GLU A 50 10.74 27.81 16.28
N ALA A 51 10.56 27.28 15.07
CA ALA A 51 9.95 25.97 14.91
C ALA A 51 10.76 24.99 15.77
N GLY A 52 10.14 24.50 16.84
CA GLY A 52 10.77 23.50 17.71
C GLY A 52 11.23 22.36 16.81
N GLU A 53 12.50 21.96 16.96
CA GLU A 53 13.04 20.85 16.18
C GLU A 53 12.07 19.67 16.25
N HIS A 54 11.55 19.25 15.10
CA HIS A 54 10.58 18.19 15.05
C HIS A 54 11.25 16.89 15.48
N GLU A 55 10.78 16.31 16.57
CA GLU A 55 11.20 14.99 17.00
C GLU A 55 10.40 13.93 16.23
N PHE A 56 10.90 13.56 15.05
CA PHE A 56 10.28 12.52 14.22
C PHE A 56 10.55 11.10 14.76
N SER A 57 9.65 10.17 14.45
CA SER A 57 9.79 8.76 14.80
C SER A 57 10.99 8.12 14.10
N ASP A 58 11.69 7.22 14.79
CA ASP A 58 12.73 6.39 14.18
C ASP A 58 12.15 5.30 13.28
N GLU A 59 10.90 4.91 13.55
CA GLU A 59 10.16 3.93 12.76
C GLU A 59 9.33 4.60 11.67
N TYR A 60 9.19 3.91 10.54
CA TYR A 60 8.30 4.30 9.46
C TYR A 60 6.91 3.72 9.69
N THR A 61 5.88 4.54 9.48
CA THR A 61 4.49 4.11 9.44
C THR A 61 4.07 3.90 7.98
N VAL A 62 3.34 2.81 7.71
CA VAL A 62 2.79 2.54 6.36
C VAL A 62 1.49 3.31 6.20
N ASP A 63 1.55 4.41 5.46
CA ASP A 63 0.42 5.30 5.22
C ASP A 63 -0.56 4.67 4.22
N ARG A 64 -0.01 3.99 3.21
CA ARG A 64 -0.76 3.24 2.22
C ARG A 64 0.00 1.97 1.83
N PRO A 65 -0.56 0.77 2.01
CA PRO A 65 0.13 -0.44 1.63
C PRO A 65 0.30 -0.53 0.11
N ALA A 66 1.38 -1.16 -0.33
CA ALA A 66 1.55 -1.51 -1.73
C ALA A 66 0.58 -2.61 -2.12
N THR A 67 0.15 -2.60 -3.39
CA THR A 67 -0.66 -3.66 -3.99
C THR A 67 0.01 -4.14 -5.28
N SER A 68 -0.61 -5.13 -5.93
CA SER A 68 -0.21 -5.54 -7.28
C SER A 68 -0.41 -4.45 -8.34
N LYS A 69 -1.26 -3.45 -8.07
CA LYS A 69 -1.63 -2.39 -9.02
C LYS A 69 -0.95 -1.06 -8.72
N GLU A 70 -0.70 -0.78 -7.44
CA GLU A 70 -0.25 0.52 -6.95
C GLU A 70 0.91 0.37 -5.98
N GLU A 71 1.86 1.31 -6.04
CA GLU A 71 2.95 1.39 -5.07
C GLU A 71 2.38 1.83 -3.73
N GLY A 72 2.99 1.41 -2.62
CA GLY A 72 2.64 1.90 -1.29
C GLY A 72 3.43 3.16 -0.92
N ILE A 73 3.09 3.76 0.21
CA ILE A 73 3.78 4.92 0.79
C ILE A 73 3.98 4.66 2.27
N LYS A 74 5.14 5.05 2.78
CA LYS A 74 5.43 5.11 4.21
C LYS A 74 6.19 6.39 4.55
N SER A 75 5.98 6.89 5.76
CA SER A 75 6.56 8.15 6.24
C SER A 75 6.99 8.03 7.70
N ARG A 76 7.78 8.99 8.19
CA ARG A 76 8.07 9.17 9.62
C ARG A 76 7.18 10.28 10.18
N TYR A 77 6.57 10.03 11.32
CA TYR A 77 5.61 10.95 11.95
C TYR A 77 6.29 11.72 13.08
N CYS A 78 5.97 13.00 13.22
CA CYS A 78 6.37 13.75 14.41
C CYS A 78 5.70 13.14 15.64
N LYS A 79 6.44 13.02 16.75
CA LYS A 79 5.91 12.45 18.00
C LYS A 79 4.90 13.38 18.68
N HIS A 80 4.88 14.66 18.30
CA HIS A 80 4.14 15.72 18.99
C HIS A 80 3.07 16.39 18.13
N CYS A 81 3.06 16.16 16.81
CA CYS A 81 2.10 16.75 15.87
C CYS A 81 1.88 15.86 14.64
N ASP A 82 0.93 16.22 13.78
CA ASP A 82 0.56 15.46 12.57
C ASP A 82 1.51 15.68 11.39
N GLU A 83 2.65 16.35 11.59
CA GLU A 83 3.64 16.55 10.54
C GLU A 83 4.39 15.25 10.21
N VAL A 84 4.71 15.06 8.93
CA VAL A 84 5.42 13.89 8.43
C VAL A 84 6.67 14.29 7.65
N THR A 85 7.69 13.43 7.69
CA THR A 85 8.92 13.55 6.91
C THR A 85 9.32 12.21 6.27
N ASP A 86 10.37 12.22 5.47
CA ASP A 86 10.97 11.04 4.83
C ASP A 86 9.95 10.17 4.09
N ILE A 87 9.08 10.78 3.28
CA ILE A 87 8.08 10.05 2.51
C ILE A 87 8.80 9.15 1.49
N THR A 88 8.62 7.83 1.63
CA THR A 88 9.25 6.84 0.75
C THR A 88 8.22 5.94 0.08
N VAL A 89 8.52 5.52 -1.14
CA VAL A 89 7.67 4.64 -1.94
C VAL A 89 7.97 3.18 -1.61
N ILE A 90 6.92 2.39 -1.39
CA ILE A 90 6.98 0.94 -1.28
C ILE A 90 6.71 0.35 -2.68
N PRO A 91 7.64 -0.42 -3.27
CA PRO A 91 7.43 -1.00 -4.60
C PRO A 91 6.15 -1.85 -4.68
N LYS A 92 5.53 -1.88 -5.85
CA LYS A 92 4.35 -2.73 -6.13
C LYS A 92 4.66 -4.20 -5.84
N LEU A 93 3.64 -4.93 -5.38
CA LEU A 93 3.74 -6.38 -5.18
C LEU A 93 3.97 -7.07 -6.51
N LYS A 94 4.98 -7.94 -6.56
CA LYS A 94 5.24 -8.80 -7.71
C LYS A 94 4.26 -9.96 -7.67
N THR A 95 3.29 -9.97 -8.57
CA THR A 95 2.26 -11.02 -8.64
C THR A 95 2.31 -11.79 -9.96
N GLY A 96 1.51 -12.84 -10.06
CA GLY A 96 1.37 -13.67 -11.26
C GLY A 96 2.55 -14.62 -11.49
N TRP A 97 2.73 -15.02 -12.76
CA TRP A 97 3.78 -15.94 -13.17
C TRP A 97 5.19 -15.35 -12.98
N LYS A 98 6.08 -16.13 -12.37
CA LYS A 98 7.51 -15.80 -12.20
C LYS A 98 8.38 -16.97 -12.58
N ASN A 99 9.40 -16.69 -13.38
CA ASN A 99 10.46 -17.63 -13.69
C ASN A 99 11.65 -17.34 -12.76
N ILE A 100 12.04 -18.34 -11.96
CA ILE A 100 13.19 -18.27 -11.06
C ILE A 100 14.01 -19.53 -11.35
N ASP A 101 15.25 -19.36 -11.82
CA ASP A 101 16.16 -20.44 -12.18
C ASP A 101 15.55 -21.50 -13.12
N GLY A 102 14.80 -21.03 -14.13
CA GLY A 102 14.15 -21.90 -15.12
C GLY A 102 12.87 -22.59 -14.63
N LYS A 103 12.48 -22.40 -13.36
CA LYS A 103 11.23 -22.93 -12.80
C LYS A 103 10.17 -21.85 -12.75
N TRP A 104 8.93 -22.23 -13.06
CA TRP A 104 7.79 -21.33 -13.03
C TRP A 104 7.01 -21.45 -11.72
N TYR A 105 6.70 -20.30 -11.14
CA TYR A 105 5.93 -20.13 -9.91
C TYR A 105 4.77 -19.16 -10.17
N TYR A 106 3.75 -19.18 -9.32
CA TYR A 106 2.66 -18.21 -9.38
C TYR A 106 2.47 -17.54 -8.04
N LEU A 107 2.48 -16.20 -8.03
CA LEU A 107 2.20 -15.38 -6.85
C LEU A 107 0.77 -14.85 -6.96
N ASP A 108 0.01 -14.91 -5.87
CA ASP A 108 -1.35 -14.37 -5.80
C ASP A 108 -1.36 -12.83 -5.71
N ALA A 109 -2.54 -12.24 -5.46
CA ALA A 109 -2.72 -10.79 -5.42
C ALA A 109 -1.93 -10.12 -4.28
N ASP A 110 -1.63 -10.86 -3.23
CA ASP A 110 -0.88 -10.43 -2.05
C ASP A 110 0.62 -10.71 -2.17
N GLY A 111 1.06 -11.23 -3.34
CA GLY A 111 2.45 -11.59 -3.58
C GLY A 111 2.86 -12.90 -2.92
N VAL A 112 1.91 -13.69 -2.42
CA VAL A 112 2.18 -14.97 -1.78
C VAL A 112 2.30 -16.06 -2.85
N MET A 113 3.37 -16.85 -2.77
CA MET A 113 3.59 -17.98 -3.66
C MET A 113 2.57 -19.08 -3.41
N LEU A 114 1.87 -19.50 -4.47
CA LEU A 114 0.89 -20.58 -4.41
C LEU A 114 1.56 -21.95 -4.55
N THR A 115 1.09 -22.93 -3.79
CA THR A 115 1.58 -24.33 -3.82
C THR A 115 0.44 -25.34 -3.86
N SER A 116 0.73 -26.56 -4.30
CA SER A 116 -0.15 -27.73 -4.29
C SER A 116 -1.56 -27.50 -4.87
N LYS A 117 -1.69 -26.65 -5.90
CA LYS A 117 -3.01 -26.25 -6.39
C LYS A 117 -3.05 -25.98 -7.89
N TRP A 118 -4.27 -26.06 -8.42
CA TRP A 118 -4.59 -25.67 -9.77
C TRP A 118 -4.79 -24.16 -9.88
N ILE A 119 -4.21 -23.57 -10.92
CA ILE A 119 -4.33 -22.16 -11.26
C ILE A 119 -4.94 -22.04 -12.65
N ARG A 120 -5.93 -21.15 -12.80
CA ARG A 120 -6.51 -20.81 -14.10
C ARG A 120 -6.08 -19.41 -14.51
N THR A 121 -5.29 -19.31 -15.58
CA THR A 121 -4.91 -18.02 -16.19
C THR A 121 -5.09 -18.09 -17.71
N ASN A 122 -5.55 -16.99 -18.32
CA ASN A 122 -5.79 -16.92 -19.77
C ASN A 122 -6.62 -18.10 -20.31
N ASN A 123 -7.67 -18.46 -19.56
CA ASN A 123 -8.55 -19.59 -19.85
C ASN A 123 -7.88 -20.98 -19.91
N LYS A 124 -6.64 -21.11 -19.44
CA LYS A 124 -5.89 -22.36 -19.35
C LYS A 124 -5.63 -22.73 -17.90
N TRP A 125 -5.57 -24.03 -17.63
CA TRP A 125 -5.27 -24.57 -16.31
C TRP A 125 -3.82 -25.00 -16.21
N TYR A 126 -3.21 -24.77 -15.05
CA TYR A 126 -1.83 -25.14 -14.72
C TYR A 126 -1.81 -25.71 -13.29
N TYR A 127 -0.85 -26.56 -12.98
CA TYR A 127 -0.72 -27.14 -11.64
C TYR A 127 0.63 -26.82 -11.02
N LEU A 128 0.62 -26.33 -9.79
CA LEU A 128 1.80 -26.11 -8.96
C LEU A 128 1.95 -27.25 -7.96
N ASP A 129 3.16 -27.78 -7.81
CA ASP A 129 3.44 -28.80 -6.79
C ASP A 129 3.61 -28.20 -5.38
N LYS A 130 4.01 -29.06 -4.42
CA LYS A 130 4.22 -28.68 -3.03
C LYS A 130 5.28 -27.60 -2.82
N ASP A 131 6.22 -27.48 -3.76
CA ASP A 131 7.30 -26.50 -3.74
C ASP A 131 6.93 -25.26 -4.57
N GLY A 132 5.71 -25.20 -5.10
CA GLY A 132 5.19 -24.10 -5.92
C GLY A 132 5.62 -24.16 -7.39
N VAL A 133 6.30 -25.24 -7.80
CA VAL A 133 6.83 -25.37 -9.15
C VAL A 133 5.74 -25.86 -10.10
N MET A 134 5.56 -25.13 -11.20
CA MET A 134 4.67 -25.53 -12.28
C MET A 134 5.09 -26.86 -12.88
N GLN A 135 4.16 -27.80 -12.89
CA GLN A 135 4.37 -29.12 -13.46
C GLN A 135 4.15 -29.09 -14.98
N THR A 136 4.96 -29.86 -15.70
CA THR A 136 4.86 -30.06 -17.15
C THR A 136 4.97 -31.54 -17.49
N SER A 137 4.41 -31.93 -18.64
CA SER A 137 4.49 -33.28 -19.24
C SER A 137 4.25 -34.42 -18.25
N LYS A 138 3.21 -34.34 -17.41
CA LYS A 138 2.92 -35.38 -16.42
C LYS A 138 1.45 -35.46 -16.01
N TRP A 139 1.11 -36.60 -15.44
CA TRP A 139 -0.17 -36.83 -14.79
C TRP A 139 -0.23 -36.17 -13.40
N ILE A 140 -1.33 -35.47 -13.14
CA ILE A 140 -1.69 -34.88 -11.86
C ILE A 140 -2.81 -35.72 -11.25
N ALA A 141 -2.56 -36.26 -10.06
CA ALA A 141 -3.46 -37.14 -9.32
C ALA A 141 -4.03 -38.32 -10.15
N GLY A 142 -3.27 -38.79 -11.16
CA GLY A 142 -3.68 -39.87 -12.07
C GLY A 142 -4.93 -39.57 -12.90
N LYS A 143 -5.34 -38.30 -13.00
CA LYS A 143 -6.64 -37.90 -13.56
C LYS A 143 -6.53 -36.88 -14.68
N TYR A 144 -5.62 -35.92 -14.55
CA TYR A 144 -5.42 -34.83 -15.51
C TYR A 144 -3.99 -34.86 -16.01
N TYR A 145 -3.76 -34.47 -17.27
CA TYR A 145 -2.41 -34.38 -17.83
C TYR A 145 -2.05 -32.91 -18.08
N VAL A 146 -0.89 -32.48 -17.59
CA VAL A 146 -0.30 -31.17 -17.96
C VAL A 146 0.72 -31.38 -19.07
N LYS A 147 0.65 -30.54 -20.11
CA LYS A 147 1.48 -30.62 -21.32
C LYS A 147 2.87 -30.03 -21.10
N ALA A 148 3.70 -30.06 -22.13
CA ALA A 148 5.05 -29.51 -22.08
C ALA A 148 5.08 -28.00 -21.77
N ASP A 149 4.06 -27.26 -22.20
CA ASP A 149 3.87 -25.83 -21.89
C ASP A 149 3.23 -25.59 -20.50
N GLY A 150 2.99 -26.65 -19.72
CA GLY A 150 2.35 -26.61 -18.40
C GLY A 150 0.83 -26.55 -18.42
N THR A 151 0.21 -26.44 -19.60
CA THR A 151 -1.24 -26.31 -19.72
C THR A 151 -1.92 -27.68 -19.56
N MET A 152 -3.06 -27.71 -18.90
CA MET A 152 -3.88 -28.92 -18.81
C MET A 152 -4.43 -29.28 -20.18
N ALA A 153 -4.25 -30.53 -20.59
CA ALA A 153 -4.80 -31.07 -21.81
C ALA A 153 -6.33 -31.22 -21.74
N VAL A 154 -7.02 -30.98 -22.85
CA VAL A 154 -8.48 -31.15 -22.99
C VAL A 154 -8.80 -31.66 -24.39
N SER A 155 -9.69 -32.65 -24.49
CA SER A 155 -10.14 -33.25 -25.77
C SER A 155 -9.00 -33.63 -26.71
N GLU A 156 -7.95 -34.26 -26.17
CA GLU A 156 -6.75 -34.62 -26.95
C GLU A 156 -6.12 -35.92 -26.44
N TRP A 157 -5.35 -36.56 -27.33
CA TRP A 157 -4.46 -37.65 -26.96
C TRP A 157 -3.20 -37.10 -26.29
N VAL A 158 -2.77 -37.75 -25.22
CA VAL A 158 -1.64 -37.30 -24.37
C VAL A 158 -0.69 -38.44 -24.07
N ASP A 159 0.48 -38.06 -23.56
CA ASP A 159 1.50 -39.00 -23.08
C ASP A 159 1.91 -40.00 -24.18
N ASN A 160 2.35 -39.45 -25.31
CA ASN A 160 2.72 -40.15 -26.55
C ASN A 160 1.58 -40.98 -27.15
N ASP A 161 0.41 -40.37 -27.32
CA ASP A 161 -0.79 -40.97 -27.92
C ASP A 161 -1.31 -42.22 -27.21
N ARG A 162 -1.00 -42.38 -25.92
CA ARG A 162 -1.39 -43.56 -25.14
C ARG A 162 -2.73 -43.40 -24.42
N TYR A 163 -3.13 -42.16 -24.12
CA TYR A 163 -4.31 -41.88 -23.32
C TYR A 163 -5.09 -40.71 -23.90
N TYR A 164 -6.42 -40.79 -23.89
CA TYR A 164 -7.28 -39.70 -24.33
C TYR A 164 -7.91 -38.99 -23.12
N VAL A 165 -7.83 -37.66 -23.08
CA VAL A 165 -8.53 -36.83 -22.09
C VAL A 165 -9.77 -36.18 -22.68
N GLY A 166 -10.85 -36.13 -21.91
CA GLY A 166 -12.12 -35.53 -22.32
C GLY A 166 -12.10 -34.00 -22.36
N SER A 167 -13.26 -33.40 -22.67
CA SER A 167 -13.46 -31.95 -22.68
C SER A 167 -13.34 -31.30 -21.30
N ASP A 168 -13.47 -32.08 -20.23
CA ASP A 168 -13.21 -31.66 -18.84
C ASP A 168 -11.77 -31.95 -18.40
N GLY A 169 -10.92 -32.41 -19.30
CA GLY A 169 -9.50 -32.74 -19.09
C GLY A 169 -9.25 -34.06 -18.33
N LYS A 170 -10.29 -34.81 -17.97
CA LYS A 170 -10.12 -36.09 -17.28
C LYS A 170 -9.75 -37.19 -18.26
N TRP A 171 -8.88 -38.09 -17.83
CA TRP A 171 -8.60 -39.31 -18.58
C TRP A 171 -9.86 -40.16 -18.79
N ILE A 172 -10.11 -40.53 -20.04
CA ILE A 172 -11.14 -41.49 -20.45
C ILE A 172 -10.49 -42.85 -20.71
N LYS A 173 -10.80 -43.83 -19.85
CA LYS A 173 -10.31 -45.21 -20.01
C LYS A 173 -10.98 -45.88 -21.20
N ASN A 174 -10.20 -46.65 -21.97
CA ASN A 174 -10.68 -47.42 -23.13
C ASN A 174 -11.42 -46.57 -24.18
N TYR A 175 -11.03 -45.30 -24.32
CA TYR A 175 -11.56 -44.47 -25.40
C TYR A 175 -11.24 -45.12 -26.76
N LYS A 176 -12.27 -45.32 -27.57
CA LYS A 176 -12.16 -45.80 -28.95
C LYS A 176 -12.69 -44.70 -29.85
N ASN A 177 -11.87 -44.32 -30.82
CA ASN A 177 -12.18 -43.30 -31.82
C ASN A 177 -13.29 -43.78 -32.77
#